data_AF-A0A354I4T2-F1
#
_entry.id   AF-A0A354I4T2-F1
#
_cell.length_a   1.000
_cell.length_b   1.000
_cell.length_c   1.000
_cell.angle_alpha   90.00
_cell.angle_beta   90.00
_cell.angle_gamma   90.00
#
_symmetry.space_group_name_H-M   'P 1'
#
loop_
_entity.id
_entity.type
_entity.pdbx_description
1 polymer ?
#
loop_
_entity_poly.entity_id
_entity_poly.type
_entity_poly.pdbx_seq_one_letter_code
_entity_poly.pdbx_strand_id
1 'polypeptide(L)'
;MKEKEIQWHPPYIAAMNLELIDDRETFRFEPEYVLNTGALKIDLFMENRENKVVGNEIGKLFQKYNILEYKNPNDALDIDVFIKVQGYACLFKAYGEKSDCRKIESITVSLIRETRPDKLFRYFKEHNISVEIPYQGIYYVTGNIVPFRTQIVVTKELDWKKHSWLCSLSGKLTEQGLRELLAKVSRLEGKMEKEYADSILEVALKANRELAEKLRSDENMSKTLLEIMEPVLQERTEKAVKEGRKEG
;
A
#
# COMPACT_ATOMS: atom_id res chain seq x y z
N MET A 1 13.09 -15.14 -21.22
CA MET A 1 12.56 -15.21 -19.85
C MET A 1 11.77 -13.95 -19.56
N LYS A 2 10.48 -14.05 -19.18
CA LYS A 2 9.74 -12.90 -18.66
C LYS A 2 10.37 -12.53 -17.32
N GLU A 3 10.73 -11.25 -17.12
CA GLU A 3 11.07 -10.79 -15.77
C GLU A 3 9.97 -11.22 -14.81
N LYS A 4 10.34 -11.84 -13.68
CA LYS A 4 9.35 -12.20 -12.65
C LYS A 4 8.65 -10.92 -12.23
N GLU A 5 7.33 -10.89 -12.47
CA GLU A 5 6.46 -9.81 -12.08
C GLU A 5 6.68 -9.46 -10.60
N ILE A 6 6.83 -8.17 -10.33
CA ILE A 6 7.12 -7.69 -8.98
C ILE A 6 5.92 -8.00 -8.08
N GLN A 7 6.16 -8.66 -6.94
CA GLN A 7 5.12 -8.95 -5.96
C GLN A 7 4.96 -7.75 -5.03
N TRP A 8 3.91 -6.94 -5.24
CA TRP A 8 3.72 -5.69 -4.51
C TRP A 8 2.97 -5.81 -3.18
N HIS A 9 2.22 -6.90 -2.95
CA HIS A 9 1.36 -7.01 -1.77
C HIS A 9 2.13 -7.08 -0.44
N PRO A 10 3.15 -7.94 -0.24
CA PRO A 10 3.89 -7.94 1.03
C PRO A 10 4.56 -6.59 1.36
N PRO A 11 5.22 -5.90 0.40
CA PRO A 11 5.72 -4.53 0.62
C PRO A 11 4.62 -3.52 0.93
N TYR A 12 3.41 -3.67 0.38
CA TYR A 12 2.27 -2.84 0.75
C TYR A 12 1.85 -3.04 2.21
N ILE A 13 1.79 -4.29 2.68
CA ILE A 13 1.51 -4.57 4.10
C ILE A 13 2.59 -3.97 5.01
N ALA A 14 3.86 -4.08 4.61
CA ALA A 14 4.99 -3.46 5.29
C ALA A 14 4.88 -1.93 5.31
N ALA A 15 4.53 -1.33 4.18
CA ALA A 15 4.32 0.12 4.06
C ALA A 15 3.20 0.59 4.98
N MET A 16 2.06 -0.11 5.04
CA MET A 16 0.96 0.25 5.95
C MET A 16 1.35 0.15 7.43
N ASN A 17 2.20 -0.82 7.81
CA ASN A 17 2.72 -0.90 9.18
C ASN A 17 3.59 0.31 9.54
N LEU A 18 4.46 0.74 8.62
CA LEU A 18 5.34 1.90 8.83
C LEU A 18 4.61 3.25 8.66
N GLU A 19 3.58 3.29 7.82
CA GLU A 19 2.74 4.47 7.57
C GLU A 19 1.98 4.89 8.82
N LEU A 20 1.59 3.91 9.64
CA LEU A 20 0.87 4.11 10.89
C LEU A 20 1.76 3.88 12.11
N ILE A 21 3.09 4.00 11.98
CA ILE A 21 4.03 3.63 13.04
C ILE A 21 3.69 4.24 14.41
N ASP A 22 3.28 5.52 14.44
CA ASP A 22 2.94 6.24 15.66
C ASP A 22 1.65 5.71 16.34
N ASP A 23 0.75 5.12 15.56
CA ASP A 23 -0.55 4.61 16.01
C ASP A 23 -0.64 3.07 15.93
N ARG A 24 0.44 2.38 15.56
CA ARG A 24 0.43 0.97 15.15
C ARG A 24 -0.13 0.04 16.22
N GLU A 25 0.23 0.27 17.48
CA GLU A 25 -0.22 -0.52 18.63
C GLU A 25 -1.73 -0.43 18.88
N THR A 26 -2.39 0.59 18.33
CA THR A 26 -3.86 0.74 18.35
C THR A 26 -4.56 -0.31 17.47
N PHE A 27 -3.85 -0.82 16.45
CA PHE A 27 -4.41 -1.66 15.40
C PHE A 27 -3.95 -3.10 15.48
N ARG A 28 -4.88 -4.03 15.25
CA ARG A 28 -4.55 -5.39 14.84
C ARG A 28 -4.51 -5.44 13.31
N PHE A 29 -3.36 -5.78 12.75
CA PHE A 29 -3.19 -5.98 11.31
C PHE A 29 -3.39 -7.46 10.96
N GLU A 30 -4.25 -7.75 10.00
CA GLU A 30 -4.49 -9.09 9.47
C GLU A 30 -4.36 -9.06 7.94
N PRO A 31 -3.16 -9.34 7.40
CA PRO A 31 -2.98 -9.47 5.95
C PRO A 31 -3.70 -10.72 5.44
N GLU A 32 -4.14 -10.68 4.18
CA GLU A 32 -4.84 -11.78 3.53
C GLU A 32 -6.05 -12.30 4.32
N TYR A 33 -6.83 -11.39 4.90
CA TYR A 33 -7.96 -11.73 5.75
C TYR A 33 -9.02 -12.52 4.97
N VAL A 34 -9.24 -13.76 5.41
CA VAL A 34 -10.16 -14.70 4.80
C VAL A 34 -11.60 -14.31 5.17
N LEU A 35 -12.38 -13.85 4.20
CA LEU A 35 -13.76 -13.37 4.42
C LEU A 35 -14.75 -14.49 4.73
N ASN A 36 -14.57 -15.64 4.09
CA ASN A 36 -15.40 -16.82 4.28
C ASN A 36 -14.55 -18.09 4.13
N THR A 37 -15.15 -19.27 4.28
CA THR A 37 -14.46 -20.56 4.10
C THR A 37 -13.93 -20.81 2.68
N GLY A 38 -14.08 -19.86 1.75
CA GLY A 38 -13.63 -19.94 0.36
C GLY A 38 -12.38 -19.09 0.05
N ALA A 39 -12.19 -18.77 -1.23
CA ALA A 39 -10.99 -18.09 -1.74
C ALA A 39 -11.03 -16.55 -1.63
N LEU A 40 -12.10 -15.97 -1.09
CA LEU A 40 -12.21 -14.52 -0.98
C LEU A 40 -11.37 -14.00 0.18
N LYS A 41 -10.37 -13.19 -0.15
CA LYS A 41 -9.48 -12.54 0.79
C LYS A 41 -9.53 -11.03 0.60
N ILE A 42 -9.52 -10.31 1.71
CA ILE A 42 -9.19 -8.88 1.77
C ILE A 42 -7.67 -8.78 1.86
N ASP A 43 -7.07 -7.82 1.16
CA ASP A 43 -5.61 -7.69 1.16
C ASP A 43 -5.08 -7.36 2.54
N LEU A 44 -5.71 -6.39 3.22
CA LEU A 44 -5.41 -6.02 4.59
C LEU A 44 -6.68 -5.66 5.37
N PHE A 45 -6.96 -6.42 6.42
CA PHE A 45 -7.94 -6.04 7.44
C PHE A 45 -7.23 -5.41 8.64
N MET A 46 -7.83 -4.35 9.19
CA MET A 46 -7.34 -3.71 10.39
C MET A 46 -8.45 -3.45 11.40
N GLU A 47 -8.29 -3.95 12.62
CA GLU A 47 -9.19 -3.66 13.74
C GLU A 47 -8.57 -2.59 14.65
N ASN A 48 -9.21 -1.42 14.75
CA ASN A 48 -8.90 -0.40 15.74
C ASN A 48 -9.47 -0.84 17.08
N ARG A 49 -8.61 -1.35 17.96
CA ARG A 49 -9.03 -1.95 19.24
C ARG A 49 -9.46 -0.93 20.28
N GLU A 50 -8.94 0.29 20.17
CA GLU A 50 -9.11 1.33 21.19
C GLU A 50 -10.10 2.42 20.75
N ASN A 51 -10.61 2.37 19.51
CA ASN A 51 -11.39 3.42 18.85
C ASN A 51 -10.73 4.80 18.97
N LYS A 52 -9.39 4.84 18.98
CA LYS A 52 -8.63 6.09 19.05
C LYS A 52 -8.56 6.75 17.68
N VAL A 53 -8.53 8.08 17.70
CA VAL A 53 -8.31 8.91 16.52
C VAL A 53 -6.85 8.80 16.11
N VAL A 54 -6.60 8.41 14.86
CA VAL A 54 -5.26 8.25 14.29
C VAL A 54 -4.66 9.60 13.93
N GLY A 55 -3.36 9.78 14.11
CA GLY A 55 -2.62 10.98 13.70
C GLY A 55 -2.48 11.08 12.18
N ASN A 56 -2.16 9.96 11.53
CA ASN A 56 -1.95 9.82 10.08
C ASN A 56 -3.18 10.22 9.24
N GLU A 57 -2.96 10.92 8.12
CA GLU A 57 -4.01 11.45 7.23
C GLU A 57 -4.91 10.35 6.63
N ILE A 58 -4.35 9.21 6.20
CA ILE A 58 -5.10 8.05 5.70
C ILE A 58 -5.94 7.43 6.83
N GLY A 59 -5.36 7.38 8.03
CA GLY A 59 -6.00 6.84 9.21
C GLY A 59 -7.15 7.69 9.76
N LYS A 60 -7.30 8.96 9.34
CA LYS A 60 -8.38 9.84 9.82
C LYS A 60 -9.77 9.32 9.51
N LEU A 61 -9.94 8.55 8.43
CA LEU A 61 -11.23 7.96 8.11
C LEU A 61 -11.53 6.72 8.98
N PHE A 62 -10.49 6.05 9.47
CA PHE A 62 -10.59 4.72 10.09
C PHE A 62 -11.56 4.69 11.28
N GLN A 63 -12.30 3.59 11.34
CA GLN A 63 -13.23 3.26 12.41
C GLN A 63 -12.76 1.95 13.06
N LYS A 64 -13.66 1.26 13.76
CA LYS A 64 -13.35 -0.01 14.41
C LYS A 64 -12.82 -1.06 13.42
N TYR A 65 -13.47 -1.20 12.25
CA TYR A 65 -13.15 -2.21 11.25
C TYR A 65 -12.75 -1.52 9.94
N ASN A 66 -11.56 -1.82 9.44
CA ASN A 66 -11.03 -1.15 8.26
C ASN A 66 -10.61 -2.21 7.25
N ILE A 67 -11.21 -2.12 6.05
CA ILE A 67 -10.98 -3.03 4.94
C ILE A 67 -10.16 -2.26 3.90
N LEU A 68 -8.94 -2.72 3.64
CA LEU A 68 -8.02 -2.04 2.76
C LEU A 68 -7.62 -2.95 1.61
N GLU A 69 -7.83 -2.47 0.38
CA GLU A 69 -7.51 -3.18 -0.84
C GLU A 69 -6.46 -2.42 -1.65
N TYR A 70 -5.44 -3.13 -2.13
CA TYR A 70 -4.32 -2.55 -2.85
C TYR A 70 -4.31 -2.97 -4.32
N LYS A 71 -4.16 -1.99 -5.20
CA LYS A 71 -3.95 -2.24 -6.62
C LYS A 71 -2.51 -2.02 -6.99
N ASN A 72 -1.91 -3.02 -7.63
CA ASN A 72 -0.56 -2.91 -8.19
C ASN A 72 -0.46 -1.66 -9.09
N PRO A 73 0.72 -1.04 -9.20
CA PRO A 73 0.91 0.21 -9.96
C PRO A 73 0.29 0.21 -11.37
N ASN A 74 0.43 -0.91 -12.08
CA ASN A 74 -0.04 -1.08 -13.45
C ASN A 74 -1.49 -1.59 -13.57
N ASP A 75 -2.13 -1.95 -12.45
CA ASP A 75 -3.52 -2.41 -12.45
C ASP A 75 -4.49 -1.23 -12.50
N ALA A 76 -5.65 -1.49 -13.13
CA ALA A 76 -6.78 -0.57 -13.06
C ALA A 76 -7.49 -0.64 -11.71
N LEU A 77 -7.93 0.51 -11.22
CA LEU A 77 -9.02 0.63 -10.26
C LEU A 77 -10.22 1.19 -11.02
N ASP A 78 -11.04 0.29 -11.53
CA ASP A 78 -12.25 0.61 -12.29
C ASP A 78 -13.50 0.49 -11.40
N ILE A 79 -14.66 0.62 -12.03
CA ILE A 79 -15.98 0.57 -11.38
C ILE A 79 -16.22 -0.82 -10.77
N ASP A 80 -15.87 -1.88 -11.49
CA ASP A 80 -16.11 -3.26 -11.04
C ASP A 80 -15.23 -3.61 -9.84
N VAL A 81 -13.96 -3.17 -9.84
CA VAL A 81 -13.08 -3.30 -8.68
C VAL A 81 -13.65 -2.52 -7.49
N PHE A 82 -14.09 -1.28 -7.69
CA PHE A 82 -14.72 -0.49 -6.63
C PHE A 82 -15.93 -1.22 -6.03
N ILE A 83 -16.87 -1.68 -6.87
CA ILE A 83 -18.07 -2.39 -6.44
C ILE A 83 -17.72 -3.72 -5.75
N LYS A 84 -16.74 -4.46 -6.26
CA LYS A 84 -16.27 -5.71 -5.64
C LYS A 84 -15.81 -5.49 -4.20
N VAL A 85 -15.02 -4.44 -3.95
CA VAL A 85 -14.51 -4.15 -2.59
C VAL A 85 -15.64 -3.67 -1.67
N GLN A 86 -16.62 -2.91 -2.18
CA GLN A 86 -17.85 -2.65 -1.41
C GLN A 86 -18.59 -3.96 -1.06
N GLY A 87 -18.62 -4.92 -2.00
CA GLY A 87 -19.15 -6.26 -1.76
C GLY A 87 -18.43 -7.02 -0.65
N TYR A 88 -17.10 -6.92 -0.58
CA TYR A 88 -16.30 -7.49 0.51
C TYR A 88 -16.69 -6.92 1.87
N ALA A 89 -16.89 -5.60 1.95
CA ALA A 89 -17.37 -4.94 3.17
C ALA A 89 -18.80 -5.37 3.55
N CYS A 90 -19.69 -5.56 2.57
CA CYS A 90 -21.02 -6.15 2.81
C CYS A 90 -20.94 -7.57 3.38
N LEU A 91 -20.10 -8.43 2.81
CA LEU A 91 -19.90 -9.80 3.31
C LEU A 91 -19.30 -9.78 4.72
N PHE A 92 -18.28 -8.96 4.95
CA PHE A 92 -17.71 -8.77 6.27
C PHE A 92 -18.78 -8.33 7.28
N LYS A 93 -19.62 -7.34 6.95
CA LYS A 93 -20.74 -6.95 7.82
C LYS A 93 -21.68 -8.13 8.10
N ALA A 94 -22.09 -8.87 7.06
CA ALA A 94 -23.09 -9.93 7.15
C ALA A 94 -22.60 -11.15 7.94
N TYR A 95 -21.30 -11.44 7.91
CA TYR A 95 -20.69 -12.56 8.64
C TYR A 95 -20.38 -12.26 10.11
N GLY A 96 -21.02 -11.24 10.69
CA GLY A 96 -21.02 -11.04 12.14
C GLY A 96 -21.69 -12.20 12.88
N GLU A 97 -21.22 -12.52 14.08
CA GLU A 97 -21.76 -13.62 14.91
C GLU A 97 -23.25 -13.47 15.25
N LYS A 98 -23.75 -12.22 15.26
CA LYS A 98 -25.13 -11.87 15.57
C LYS A 98 -25.62 -10.83 14.59
N SER A 99 -26.94 -10.77 14.43
CA SER A 99 -27.59 -9.74 13.61
C SER A 99 -27.10 -8.35 13.99
N ASP A 100 -26.66 -7.59 12.98
CA ASP A 100 -26.17 -6.22 13.08
C ASP A 100 -25.05 -5.95 14.11
N CYS A 101 -24.27 -6.98 14.50
CA CYS A 101 -23.19 -6.78 15.47
C CYS A 101 -22.01 -5.96 14.90
N ARG A 102 -21.85 -5.94 13.57
CA ARG A 102 -20.92 -5.08 12.83
C ARG A 102 -21.72 -3.94 12.19
N LYS A 103 -21.81 -2.81 12.89
CA LYS A 103 -22.53 -1.61 12.42
C LYS A 103 -21.87 -1.05 11.16
N ILE A 104 -22.67 -0.56 10.20
CA ILE A 104 -22.15 0.02 8.94
C ILE A 104 -21.19 1.18 9.24
N GLU A 105 -21.55 2.01 10.22
CA GLU A 105 -20.79 3.19 10.62
C GLU A 105 -19.45 2.84 11.27
N SER A 106 -19.27 1.58 11.68
CA SER A 106 -18.02 1.08 12.27
C SER A 106 -17.05 0.48 11.25
N ILE A 107 -17.47 0.41 9.97
CA ILE A 107 -16.69 -0.18 8.87
C ILE A 107 -16.23 0.93 7.92
N THR A 108 -14.95 0.88 7.55
CA THR A 108 -14.37 1.72 6.49
C THR A 108 -13.80 0.87 5.38
N VAL A 109 -13.77 1.45 4.18
CA VAL A 109 -13.16 0.86 3.00
C VAL A 109 -12.10 1.82 2.48
N SER A 110 -10.88 1.32 2.25
CA SER A 110 -9.82 2.10 1.61
C SER A 110 -9.32 1.36 0.37
N LEU A 111 -9.28 2.06 -0.75
CA LEU A 111 -8.73 1.57 -2.01
C LEU A 111 -7.43 2.31 -2.28
N ILE A 112 -6.31 1.61 -2.24
CA ILE A 112 -4.99 2.19 -2.40
C ILE A 112 -4.46 1.87 -3.79
N ARG A 113 -4.03 2.89 -4.53
CA ARG A 113 -3.35 2.69 -5.82
C ARG A 113 -2.39 3.80 -6.16
N GLU A 114 -1.50 3.56 -7.12
CA GLU A 114 -0.52 4.57 -7.55
C GLU A 114 -1.15 5.71 -8.36
N THR A 115 -1.78 5.41 -9.50
CA THR A 115 -2.26 6.46 -10.43
C THR A 115 -3.69 6.88 -10.12
N ARG A 116 -4.07 8.12 -10.40
CA ARG A 116 -5.45 8.58 -10.25
C ARG A 116 -6.42 7.77 -11.14
N PRO A 117 -7.55 7.24 -10.62
CA PRO A 117 -8.49 6.46 -11.42
C PRO A 117 -9.53 7.38 -12.11
N ASP A 118 -9.10 8.16 -13.11
CA ASP A 118 -9.95 9.19 -13.74
C ASP A 118 -11.28 8.68 -14.33
N LYS A 119 -11.29 7.45 -14.86
CA LYS A 119 -12.52 6.83 -15.39
C LYS A 119 -13.53 6.56 -14.27
N LEU A 120 -13.06 6.09 -13.10
CA LEU A 120 -13.90 5.86 -11.94
C LEU A 120 -14.43 7.19 -11.36
N PHE A 121 -13.59 8.21 -11.29
CA PHE A 121 -14.02 9.53 -10.82
C PHE A 121 -15.03 10.20 -11.76
N ARG A 122 -14.88 10.01 -13.08
CA ARG A 122 -15.90 10.43 -14.05
C ARG A 122 -17.22 9.72 -13.79
N TYR A 123 -17.19 8.41 -13.60
CA TYR A 123 -18.37 7.63 -13.25
C TYR A 123 -19.04 8.15 -11.97
N PHE A 124 -18.29 8.45 -10.92
CA PHE A 124 -18.84 9.04 -9.70
C PHE A 124 -19.59 10.34 -9.97
N LYS A 125 -18.99 11.24 -10.75
CA LYS A 125 -19.63 12.51 -11.15
C LYS A 125 -20.92 12.28 -11.94
N GLU A 126 -20.92 11.36 -12.89
CA GLU A 126 -22.09 11.03 -13.73
C GLU A 126 -23.23 10.41 -12.91
N HIS A 127 -22.92 9.76 -11.79
CA HIS A 127 -23.88 9.07 -10.93
C HIS A 127 -24.19 9.81 -9.61
N ASN A 128 -23.84 11.10 -9.50
CA ASN A 128 -24.06 11.92 -8.30
C ASN A 128 -23.45 11.32 -7.02
N ILE A 129 -22.30 10.68 -7.14
CA ILE A 129 -21.46 10.24 -6.03
C ILE A 129 -20.45 11.34 -5.77
N SER A 130 -20.45 11.86 -4.54
CA SER A 130 -19.58 12.94 -4.11
C SER A 130 -18.18 12.43 -3.85
N VAL A 131 -17.19 13.20 -4.27
CA VAL A 131 -15.78 12.98 -4.00
C VAL A 131 -15.21 14.24 -3.35
N GLU A 132 -14.84 14.13 -2.09
CA GLU A 132 -14.19 15.19 -1.31
C GLU A 132 -12.69 14.91 -1.21
N ILE A 133 -11.88 15.97 -1.09
CA ILE A 133 -10.42 15.89 -1.02
C ILE A 133 -9.96 16.49 0.30
N PRO A 134 -10.09 15.76 1.43
CA PRO A 134 -9.71 16.29 2.75
C PRO A 134 -8.20 16.52 2.87
N TYR A 135 -7.39 15.71 2.17
CA TYR A 135 -5.93 15.78 2.17
C TYR A 135 -5.41 15.51 0.76
N GLN A 136 -4.19 15.96 0.49
CA GLN A 136 -3.56 15.78 -0.81
C GLN A 136 -3.45 14.28 -1.16
N GLY A 137 -4.06 13.86 -2.28
CA GLY A 137 -4.03 12.48 -2.76
C GLY A 137 -4.99 11.51 -2.04
N ILE A 138 -5.82 12.01 -1.11
CA ILE A 138 -6.81 11.22 -0.37
C ILE A 138 -8.21 11.72 -0.73
N TYR A 139 -9.05 10.81 -1.21
CA TYR A 139 -10.37 11.12 -1.77
C TYR A 139 -11.45 10.40 -0.98
N TYR A 140 -12.30 11.13 -0.27
CA TYR A 140 -13.46 10.55 0.41
C TYR A 140 -14.63 10.44 -0.55
N VAL A 141 -15.17 9.23 -0.66
CA VAL A 141 -16.26 8.90 -1.58
C VAL A 141 -17.53 8.68 -0.76
N THR A 142 -18.55 9.47 -1.03
CA THR A 142 -19.85 9.41 -0.35
C THR A 142 -20.99 9.48 -1.36
N GLY A 143 -22.10 8.78 -1.07
CA GLY A 143 -23.27 8.79 -1.92
C GLY A 143 -24.26 7.71 -1.51
N ASN A 144 -25.50 7.83 -1.99
CA ASN A 144 -26.59 6.93 -1.58
C ASN A 144 -26.31 5.45 -1.89
N ILE A 145 -25.49 5.16 -2.89
CA ILE A 145 -25.11 3.79 -3.28
C ILE A 145 -23.80 3.30 -2.64
N VAL A 146 -23.12 4.14 -1.87
CA VAL A 146 -21.84 3.83 -1.20
C VAL A 146 -22.13 3.65 0.29
N PRO A 147 -22.42 2.42 0.75
CA PRO A 147 -22.93 2.19 2.10
C PRO A 147 -21.88 2.46 3.19
N PHE A 148 -20.59 2.29 2.87
CA PHE A 148 -19.50 2.42 3.83
C PHE A 148 -18.72 3.72 3.63
N ARG A 149 -18.15 4.24 4.72
CA ARG A 149 -17.16 5.33 4.64
C ARG A 149 -15.98 4.84 3.80
N THR A 150 -15.84 5.42 2.62
CA THR A 150 -14.88 4.94 1.62
C THR A 150 -13.87 6.02 1.29
N GLN A 151 -12.59 5.66 1.23
CA GLN A 151 -11.56 6.49 0.64
C GLN A 151 -10.87 5.80 -0.53
N ILE A 152 -10.41 6.61 -1.47
CA ILE A 152 -9.43 6.23 -2.50
C ILE A 152 -8.15 7.00 -2.21
N VAL A 153 -7.05 6.28 -2.03
CA VAL A 153 -5.72 6.84 -1.77
C VAL A 153 -4.90 6.70 -3.04
N VAL A 154 -4.50 7.83 -3.62
CA VAL A 154 -3.69 7.90 -4.85
C VAL A 154 -2.24 8.20 -4.44
N THR A 155 -1.42 7.16 -4.33
CA THR A 155 -0.08 7.28 -3.72
C THR A 155 0.86 8.20 -4.49
N LYS A 156 0.68 8.33 -5.81
CA LYS A 156 1.46 9.29 -6.63
C LYS A 156 1.13 10.76 -6.32
N GLU A 157 -0.05 11.02 -5.79
CA GLU A 157 -0.50 12.38 -5.46
C GLU A 157 -0.20 12.78 -4.03
N LEU A 158 0.09 11.83 -3.13
CA LEU A 158 0.36 12.08 -1.71
C LEU A 158 1.58 13.00 -1.49
N ASP A 159 1.59 13.68 -0.34
CA ASP A 159 2.79 14.38 0.13
C ASP A 159 3.89 13.37 0.46
N TRP A 160 4.93 13.34 -0.37
CA TRP A 160 6.09 12.46 -0.22
C TRP A 160 6.71 12.53 1.19
N LYS A 161 6.78 13.71 1.82
CA LYS A 161 7.42 13.86 3.13
C LYS A 161 6.68 13.12 4.24
N LYS A 162 5.36 13.00 4.11
CA LYS A 162 4.49 12.33 5.08
C LYS A 162 4.34 10.85 4.76
N HIS A 163 4.10 10.53 3.49
CA HIS A 163 3.66 9.21 3.04
C HIS A 163 4.71 8.46 2.22
N SER A 164 6.00 8.73 2.46
CA SER A 164 7.10 8.20 1.63
C SER A 164 7.09 6.67 1.52
N TRP A 165 6.59 5.94 2.54
CA TRP A 165 6.53 4.48 2.54
C TRP A 165 5.61 3.95 1.44
N LEU A 166 4.40 4.52 1.33
CA LEU A 166 3.46 4.18 0.27
C LEU A 166 3.86 4.78 -1.09
N CYS A 167 4.38 6.00 -1.11
CA CYS A 167 4.84 6.64 -2.35
C CYS A 167 6.00 5.89 -3.01
N SER A 168 6.82 5.19 -2.20
CA SER A 168 7.95 4.39 -2.67
C SER A 168 7.53 3.11 -3.42
N LEU A 169 6.27 2.70 -3.31
CA LEU A 169 5.71 1.55 -4.03
C LEU A 169 5.36 1.94 -5.48
N SER A 170 6.37 2.39 -6.22
CA SER A 170 6.25 2.92 -7.58
C SER A 170 7.43 2.47 -8.43
N GLY A 171 7.19 2.25 -9.72
CA GLY A 171 8.25 2.06 -10.73
C GLY A 171 8.69 3.36 -11.42
N LYS A 172 8.35 4.52 -10.84
CA LYS A 172 8.62 5.85 -11.39
C LYS A 172 9.19 6.79 -10.34
N LEU A 173 10.03 6.27 -9.43
CA LEU A 173 10.70 7.08 -8.43
C LEU A 173 11.70 8.03 -9.08
N THR A 174 11.84 9.21 -8.47
CA THR A 174 12.89 10.15 -8.81
C THR A 174 14.18 9.76 -8.08
N GLU A 175 15.31 10.24 -8.59
CA GLU A 175 16.61 10.04 -7.93
C GLU A 175 16.60 10.55 -6.48
N GLN A 176 16.03 11.73 -6.28
CA GLN A 176 15.86 12.31 -4.94
C GLN A 176 14.97 11.43 -4.06
N GLY A 177 13.82 10.95 -4.57
CA GLY A 177 12.92 10.10 -3.81
C GLY A 177 13.60 8.80 -3.36
N LEU A 178 14.33 8.14 -4.25
CA LEU A 178 15.06 6.92 -3.89
C LEU A 178 16.17 7.17 -2.86
N ARG A 179 16.91 8.29 -2.96
CA ARG A 179 17.91 8.70 -1.95
C ARG A 179 17.27 8.98 -0.59
N GLU A 180 16.14 9.69 -0.58
CA GLU A 180 15.40 10.00 0.65
C GLU A 180 14.86 8.73 1.30
N LEU A 181 14.36 7.77 0.52
CA LEU A 181 13.95 6.45 1.02
C LEU A 181 15.12 5.72 1.68
N LEU A 182 16.25 5.59 0.98
CA LEU A 182 17.46 4.94 1.52
C LEU A 182 17.93 5.61 2.82
N ALA A 183 17.94 6.94 2.86
CA ALA A 183 18.28 7.70 4.06
C ALA A 183 17.28 7.45 5.20
N LYS A 184 15.99 7.33 4.90
CA LYS A 184 14.94 7.01 5.89
C LYS A 184 15.15 5.61 6.48
N VAL A 185 15.44 4.60 5.64
CA VAL A 185 15.74 3.23 6.10
C VAL A 185 16.96 3.21 7.02
N SER A 186 18.03 3.94 6.67
CA SER A 186 19.26 3.97 7.48
C SER A 186 19.10 4.53 8.90
N ARG A 187 18.03 5.31 9.15
CA ARG A 187 17.74 5.92 10.44
C ARG A 187 16.84 5.07 11.34
N LEU A 188 16.29 3.97 10.83
CA LEU A 188 15.50 3.06 11.64
C LEU A 188 16.42 2.33 12.62
N GLU A 189 15.95 2.13 13.84
CA GLU A 189 16.70 1.41 14.87
C GLU A 189 16.05 0.06 15.19
N GLY A 190 14.73 0.01 15.20
CA GLY A 190 13.96 -1.18 15.51
C GLY A 190 14.06 -2.27 14.44
N LYS A 191 14.15 -3.52 14.90
CA LYS A 191 14.36 -4.68 14.04
C LYS A 191 13.19 -4.89 13.07
N MET A 192 11.96 -4.78 13.58
CA MET A 192 10.75 -5.02 12.79
C MET A 192 10.55 -3.93 11.75
N GLU A 193 10.80 -2.68 12.11
CA GLU A 193 10.71 -1.52 11.23
C GLU A 193 11.72 -1.64 10.10
N LYS A 194 12.94 -2.11 10.39
CA LYS A 194 13.94 -2.43 9.36
C LYS A 194 13.47 -3.52 8.42
N GLU A 195 12.95 -4.63 8.94
CA GLU A 195 12.42 -5.72 8.10
C GLU A 195 11.30 -5.24 7.15
N TYR A 196 10.40 -4.38 7.63
CA TYR A 196 9.38 -3.76 6.79
C TYR A 196 9.99 -2.80 5.76
N ALA A 197 10.93 -1.95 6.17
CA ALA A 197 11.56 -0.99 5.30
C ALA A 197 12.40 -1.66 4.21
N ASP A 198 13.08 -2.76 4.54
CA ASP A 198 13.85 -3.57 3.60
C ASP A 198 12.94 -4.17 2.53
N SER A 199 11.76 -4.67 2.91
CA SER A 199 10.77 -5.19 1.95
C SER A 199 10.28 -4.12 0.97
N ILE A 200 10.05 -2.89 1.44
CA ILE A 200 9.67 -1.74 0.60
C ILE A 200 10.81 -1.35 -0.32
N LEU A 201 12.02 -1.24 0.24
CA LEU A 201 13.22 -0.85 -0.49
C LEU A 201 13.56 -1.85 -1.58
N GLU A 202 13.43 -3.15 -1.30
CA GLU A 202 13.67 -4.23 -2.26
C GLU A 202 12.82 -4.05 -3.52
N VAL A 203 11.52 -3.77 -3.34
CA VAL A 203 10.60 -3.56 -4.45
C VAL A 203 10.81 -2.21 -5.14
N ALA A 204 11.11 -1.15 -4.40
CA ALA A 204 11.46 0.15 -4.96
C ALA A 204 12.70 0.06 -5.86
N LEU A 205 13.78 -0.59 -5.42
CA LEU A 205 15.00 -0.77 -6.21
C LEU A 205 14.75 -1.62 -7.45
N LYS A 206 13.98 -2.71 -7.32
CA LYS A 206 13.63 -3.58 -8.45
C LYS A 206 12.80 -2.86 -9.50
N ALA A 207 11.80 -2.09 -9.07
CA ALA A 207 10.92 -1.36 -9.97
C ALA A 207 11.62 -0.17 -10.65
N ASN A 208 12.73 0.32 -10.07
CA ASN A 208 13.50 1.47 -10.56
C ASN A 208 14.96 1.09 -10.84
N ARG A 209 15.19 -0.07 -11.48
CA ARG A 209 16.53 -0.67 -11.61
C ARG A 209 17.58 0.24 -12.25
N GLU A 210 17.23 0.90 -13.36
CA GLU A 210 18.15 1.81 -14.05
C GLU A 210 18.59 2.97 -13.14
N LEU A 211 17.65 3.49 -12.34
CA LEU A 211 17.93 4.52 -11.37
C LEU A 211 18.82 4.01 -10.22
N ALA A 212 18.55 2.79 -9.73
CA ALA A 212 19.33 2.16 -8.68
C ALA A 212 20.80 1.93 -9.11
N GLU A 213 21.04 1.44 -10.32
CA GLU A 213 22.39 1.23 -10.84
C GLU A 213 23.15 2.56 -11.06
N LYS A 214 22.44 3.59 -11.54
CA LYS A 214 22.99 4.94 -11.65
C LYS A 214 23.45 5.46 -10.29
N LEU A 215 22.61 5.32 -9.26
CA LEU A 215 22.93 5.75 -7.90
C LEU A 215 24.10 4.96 -7.31
N ARG A 216 24.17 3.65 -7.53
CA ARG A 216 25.26 2.82 -7.01
C ARG A 216 26.63 3.25 -7.53
N SER A 217 26.66 3.80 -8.74
CA SER A 217 27.89 4.28 -9.40
C SER A 217 28.22 5.75 -9.11
N ASP A 218 27.42 6.44 -8.29
CA ASP A 218 27.67 7.83 -7.89
C ASP A 218 28.68 7.91 -6.74
N GLU A 219 29.77 8.63 -6.97
CA GLU A 219 30.84 8.87 -5.99
C GLU A 219 30.35 9.62 -4.74
N ASN A 220 29.26 10.38 -4.83
CA ASN A 220 28.68 11.11 -3.70
C ASN A 220 27.74 10.27 -2.83
N MET A 221 27.50 8.99 -3.17
CA MET A 221 26.70 8.11 -2.32
C MET A 221 27.48 7.67 -1.09
N SER A 222 26.85 7.80 0.09
CA SER A 222 27.50 7.40 1.34
C SER A 222 27.69 5.87 1.38
N LYS A 223 28.80 5.45 2.00
CA LYS A 223 29.14 4.03 2.15
C LYS A 223 28.00 3.21 2.75
N THR A 224 27.31 3.76 3.76
CA THR A 224 26.16 3.13 4.41
C THR A 224 24.99 2.90 3.43
N LEU A 225 24.69 3.86 2.54
CA LEU A 225 23.61 3.69 1.56
C LEU A 225 23.99 2.67 0.47
N LEU A 226 25.27 2.64 0.06
CA LEU A 226 25.78 1.61 -0.85
C LEU A 226 25.66 0.20 -0.23
N GLU A 227 26.07 0.04 1.03
CA GLU A 227 25.96 -1.23 1.76
C GLU A 227 24.50 -1.71 1.89
N ILE A 228 23.53 -0.79 2.03
CA ILE A 228 22.10 -1.11 2.05
C ILE A 228 21.60 -1.59 0.68
N MET A 229 22.08 -0.99 -0.42
CA MET A 229 21.64 -1.34 -1.79
C MET A 229 22.24 -2.65 -2.29
N GLU A 230 23.48 -2.95 -1.91
CA GLU A 230 24.27 -4.06 -2.44
C GLU A 230 23.57 -5.44 -2.33
N PRO A 231 23.03 -5.87 -1.16
CA PRO A 231 22.38 -7.18 -1.07
C PRO A 231 21.16 -7.29 -1.99
N VAL A 232 20.36 -6.23 -2.10
CA VAL A 232 19.14 -6.22 -2.94
C VAL A 232 19.47 -6.39 -4.43
N LEU A 233 20.57 -5.76 -4.87
CA LEU A 233 21.01 -5.81 -6.27
C LEU A 233 21.78 -7.09 -6.59
N GLN A 234 22.58 -7.62 -5.66
CA GLN A 234 23.39 -8.84 -5.84
C GLN A 234 22.59 -10.15 -5.84
N GLU A 235 21.54 -10.25 -5.01
CA GLU A 235 20.78 -11.51 -4.81
C GLU A 235 20.10 -12.04 -6.10
N ARG A 236 20.01 -11.21 -7.14
CA ARG A 236 19.44 -11.58 -8.45
C ARG A 236 20.47 -11.84 -9.55
N THR A 237 21.67 -11.29 -9.48
CA THR A 237 22.77 -11.65 -10.41
C THR A 237 23.15 -13.11 -10.24
N GLU A 238 23.18 -13.60 -9.00
CA GLU A 238 23.45 -15.00 -8.69
C GLU A 238 22.31 -15.94 -9.11
N LYS A 239 21.04 -15.51 -9.00
CA LYS A 239 19.89 -16.28 -9.49
C LYS A 239 19.88 -16.39 -11.02
N ALA A 240 20.22 -15.32 -11.74
CA ALA A 240 20.34 -15.33 -13.20
C ALA A 240 21.50 -16.21 -13.71
N VAL A 241 22.65 -16.18 -13.03
CA VAL A 241 23.80 -17.05 -13.34
C VAL A 241 23.51 -18.53 -13.07
N LYS A 242 22.73 -18.83 -12.01
CA LYS A 242 22.30 -20.20 -11.70
C LYS A 242 21.25 -20.74 -12.68
N GLU A 243 20.37 -19.90 -13.22
CA GLU A 243 19.39 -20.28 -14.24
C GLU A 243 20.07 -20.52 -15.60
N GLY A 244 21.02 -19.66 -16.01
CA GLY A 244 21.79 -19.85 -17.26
C GLY A 244 22.73 -21.07 -17.27
N ARG A 245 23.15 -21.57 -16.10
CA ARG A 245 23.93 -22.82 -15.97
C ARG A 245 23.07 -24.09 -16.00
N LYS A 246 21.75 -23.98 -15.84
CA LYS A 246 20.83 -25.13 -15.88
C LYS A 246 20.23 -25.38 -17.26
N GLU A 247 20.27 -24.38 -18.15
CA GLU A 247 19.78 -24.47 -19.54
C GLU A 247 20.90 -24.74 -20.57
N GLY A 248 22.14 -24.93 -20.11
CA GLY A 248 23.30 -25.27 -20.94
C GLY A 248 23.77 -26.71 -20.77
#